data_AF-A0AAW9RPL1-F1
#
_entry.id   AF-A0AAW9RPL1-F1
#
_cell.length_a   1.000
_cell.length_b   1.000
_cell.length_c   1.000
_cell.angle_alpha   90.00
_cell.angle_beta   90.00
_cell.angle_gamma   90.00
#
_symmetry.space_group_name_H-M   'P 1'
#
loop_
_entity.id
_entity.type
_entity.pdbx_description
1 polymer ?
#
loop_
_entity_poly.entity_id
_entity_poly.type
_entity_poly.pdbx_seq_one_letter_code
_entity_poly.pdbx_strand_id
1 'polypeptide(L)'
;MSDRRTPRPFVLAAVTAALLGGGLTLTMALAPVPTDAATGPAAGASGSCAESIAQVHRGFGASLTRLADVAEAGPAERCVAYRTHLAAIDTARVVYGSCMTGFARDDQVGQLDLAYSDWRTTIDDRCSE
;
A
#
# COMPACT_ATOMS: atom_id res chain seq x y z
N MET A 1 42.67 12.45 -1.42
CA MET A 1 41.62 12.04 -2.36
C MET A 1 41.98 10.64 -2.83
N SER A 2 41.59 9.61 -2.08
CA SER A 2 40.33 8.84 -2.26
C SER A 2 40.36 8.15 -3.63
N ASP A 3 40.29 6.84 -3.80
CA ASP A 3 39.55 5.83 -3.05
C ASP A 3 40.08 4.44 -3.48
N ARG A 4 40.37 3.52 -2.55
CA ARG A 4 40.59 2.09 -2.88
C ARG A 4 39.41 1.31 -2.32
N ARG A 5 38.52 0.88 -3.22
CA ARG A 5 37.47 -0.11 -2.95
C ARG A 5 38.10 -1.44 -2.55
N THR A 6 37.70 -1.98 -1.41
CA THR A 6 37.91 -3.38 -1.05
C THR A 6 36.54 -4.06 -0.93
N PRO A 7 36.35 -5.24 -1.54
CA PRO A 7 35.12 -6.02 -1.39
C PRO A 7 35.15 -6.78 -0.06
N ARG A 8 34.03 -6.79 0.67
CA ARG A 8 33.87 -7.66 1.84
C ARG A 8 33.14 -8.94 1.45
N PRO A 9 33.75 -10.11 1.67
CA PRO A 9 33.19 -11.41 1.34
C PRO A 9 32.14 -11.86 2.36
N PHE A 10 31.23 -12.70 1.85
CA PHE A 10 30.41 -13.66 2.58
C PHE A 10 31.16 -14.26 3.78
N VAL A 11 30.57 -14.16 4.99
CA VAL A 11 30.82 -15.12 6.07
C VAL A 11 29.50 -15.38 6.79
N LEU A 12 28.87 -16.50 6.43
CA LEU A 12 27.99 -17.24 7.31
C LEU A 12 28.78 -17.64 8.56
N ALA A 13 28.28 -17.30 9.74
CA ALA A 13 28.72 -17.92 10.98
C ALA A 13 27.51 -18.14 11.88
N ALA A 14 27.00 -19.38 11.83
CA ALA A 14 26.19 -19.96 12.87
C ALA A 14 27.02 -20.02 14.16
N VAL A 15 26.51 -19.50 15.27
CA VAL A 15 27.01 -19.84 16.60
C VAL A 15 25.81 -20.13 17.49
N THR A 16 25.60 -21.43 17.65
CA THR A 16 24.75 -22.06 18.66
C THR A 16 25.30 -21.82 20.06
N ALA A 17 24.35 -21.52 20.96
CA ALA A 17 24.31 -21.90 22.37
C ALA A 17 25.40 -21.39 23.33
N ALA A 18 24.99 -20.50 24.23
CA ALA A 18 25.46 -20.50 25.61
C ALA A 18 24.25 -20.31 26.54
N LEU A 19 23.78 -21.44 27.08
CA LEU A 19 22.92 -21.53 28.25
C LEU A 19 23.74 -21.16 29.50
N LEU A 20 23.02 -20.70 30.53
CA LEU A 20 23.37 -20.59 31.96
C LEU A 20 23.76 -19.20 32.48
N GLY A 21 22.83 -18.62 33.23
CA GLY A 21 23.16 -17.91 34.46
C GLY A 21 22.76 -16.44 34.51
N GLY A 22 21.84 -16.09 35.41
CA GLY A 22 21.69 -14.73 35.92
C GLY A 22 20.28 -14.20 35.83
N GLY A 23 19.49 -14.45 36.88
CA GLY A 23 18.15 -13.90 37.01
C GLY A 23 18.14 -12.38 37.12
N LEU A 24 17.25 -11.77 36.35
CA LEU A 24 16.51 -10.58 36.75
C LEU A 24 15.16 -10.68 36.05
N THR A 25 14.20 -11.31 36.71
CA THR A 25 12.81 -11.40 36.23
C THR A 25 12.19 -10.01 36.37
N LEU A 26 12.34 -9.19 35.33
CA LEU A 26 11.51 -8.01 35.14
C LEU A 26 10.14 -8.52 34.67
N THR A 27 9.27 -8.88 35.61
CA THR A 27 7.84 -9.11 35.32
C THR A 27 7.23 -7.77 34.92
N MET A 28 7.36 -7.42 33.63
CA MET A 28 6.42 -6.50 33.01
C MET A 28 5.05 -7.16 33.11
N ALA A 29 4.20 -6.63 33.99
CA ALA A 29 2.77 -6.86 33.93
C ALA A 29 2.27 -6.28 32.62
N LEU A 30 2.23 -7.11 31.57
CA LEU A 30 1.45 -6.87 30.39
C LEU A 30 -0.01 -6.83 30.83
N ALA A 31 -0.49 -5.64 31.17
CA ALA A 31 -1.92 -5.39 31.22
C ALA A 31 -2.46 -5.71 29.81
N PRO A 32 -3.50 -6.56 29.67
CA PRO A 32 -4.16 -6.72 28.39
C PRO A 32 -4.73 -5.35 28.02
N VAL A 33 -4.12 -4.68 27.05
CA VAL A 33 -4.79 -3.60 26.34
C VAL A 33 -6.05 -4.22 25.74
N PRO A 34 -7.25 -3.70 26.05
CA PRO A 34 -8.45 -4.12 25.36
C PRO A 34 -8.20 -3.79 23.89
N THR A 35 -7.82 -4.82 23.15
CA THR A 35 -7.83 -4.74 21.70
C THR A 35 -9.30 -4.91 21.39
N ASP A 36 -10.05 -3.81 21.42
CA ASP A 36 -11.30 -3.69 20.68
C ASP A 36 -10.94 -3.73 19.19
N ALA A 37 -10.34 -4.84 18.76
CA ALA A 37 -10.40 -5.29 17.40
C ALA A 37 -11.87 -5.58 17.19
N ALA A 38 -12.55 -4.64 16.53
CA ALA A 38 -13.87 -4.81 15.97
C ALA A 38 -13.87 -6.08 15.11
N THR A 39 -14.12 -7.22 15.74
CA THR A 39 -14.38 -8.52 15.13
C THR A 39 -15.88 -8.65 14.95
N GLY A 40 -16.48 -7.63 14.35
CA GLY A 40 -17.78 -7.75 13.73
C GLY A 40 -17.57 -8.01 12.24
N PRO A 41 -18.42 -8.80 11.57
CA PRO A 41 -18.58 -8.61 10.13
C PRO A 41 -18.79 -7.11 9.90
N ALA A 42 -18.15 -6.52 8.91
CA ALA A 42 -18.54 -5.19 8.43
C ALA A 42 -20.01 -5.27 8.02
N ALA A 43 -20.91 -5.01 8.97
CA ALA A 43 -22.35 -5.03 8.79
C ALA A 43 -22.70 -3.77 8.00
N GLY A 44 -22.49 -3.85 6.69
CA GLY A 44 -22.65 -2.75 5.75
C GLY A 44 -22.39 -3.16 4.31
N ALA A 45 -21.56 -4.17 4.06
CA ALA A 45 -21.37 -4.70 2.72
C ALA A 45 -22.49 -5.71 2.40
N SER A 46 -23.52 -5.26 1.68
CA SER A 46 -24.32 -6.18 0.85
C SER A 46 -23.38 -7.02 -0.03
N GLY A 47 -23.78 -8.23 -0.45
CA GLY A 47 -22.89 -9.13 -1.23
C GLY A 47 -22.23 -8.45 -2.44
N SER A 48 -22.86 -7.42 -3.01
CA SER A 48 -22.32 -6.56 -4.08
C SER A 48 -21.11 -5.71 -3.66
N CYS A 49 -21.01 -5.28 -2.40
CA CYS A 49 -19.91 -4.45 -1.93
C CYS A 49 -18.61 -5.22 -1.76
N ALA A 50 -18.67 -6.46 -1.26
CA ALA A 50 -17.49 -7.32 -1.18
C ALA A 50 -16.91 -7.58 -2.58
N GLU A 51 -17.78 -7.87 -3.56
CA GLU A 51 -17.39 -8.05 -4.95
C GLU A 51 -16.80 -6.77 -5.56
N SER A 52 -17.44 -5.62 -5.32
CA SER A 52 -16.98 -4.32 -5.84
C SER A 52 -15.61 -3.95 -5.29
N ILE A 53 -15.38 -4.17 -4.00
CA ILE A 53 -14.07 -3.97 -3.35
C ILE A 53 -13.02 -4.91 -3.95
N ALA A 54 -13.34 -6.19 -4.13
CA ALA A 54 -12.43 -7.13 -4.77
C ALA A 54 -12.09 -6.73 -6.22
N GLN A 55 -13.07 -6.20 -6.96
CA GLN A 55 -12.86 -5.67 -8.30
C GLN A 55 -11.95 -4.43 -8.31
N VAL A 56 -12.11 -3.53 -7.33
CA VAL A 56 -11.20 -2.38 -7.15
C VAL A 56 -9.77 -2.84 -6.91
N HIS A 57 -9.54 -3.81 -6.02
CA HIS A 57 -8.19 -4.34 -5.77
C HIS A 57 -7.54 -4.92 -7.03
N ARG A 58 -8.29 -5.70 -7.83
CA ARG A 58 -7.80 -6.23 -9.11
C ARG A 58 -7.52 -5.13 -10.12
N GLY A 59 -8.43 -4.15 -10.24
CA GLY A 59 -8.26 -3.01 -11.15
C GLY A 59 -7.04 -2.17 -10.80
N PHE A 60 -6.81 -1.92 -9.51
CA PHE A 60 -5.61 -1.26 -9.03
C PHE A 60 -4.34 -2.02 -9.39
N GLY A 61 -4.29 -3.33 -9.07
CA GLY A 61 -3.15 -4.18 -9.42
C GLY A 61 -2.84 -4.13 -10.91
N ALA A 62 -3.86 -4.29 -11.76
CA ALA A 62 -3.71 -4.21 -13.21
C ALA A 62 -3.19 -2.85 -13.69
N SER A 63 -3.71 -1.75 -13.12
CA SER A 63 -3.24 -0.40 -13.48
C SER A 63 -1.79 -0.15 -13.08
N LEU A 64 -1.36 -0.65 -11.91
CA LEU A 64 0.04 -0.55 -11.45
C LEU A 64 0.98 -1.37 -12.33
N THR A 65 0.58 -2.58 -12.72
CA THR A 65 1.31 -3.38 -13.70
C THR A 65 1.44 -2.62 -15.02
N ARG A 66 0.36 -2.03 -15.52
CA ARG A 66 0.39 -1.23 -16.75
C ARG A 66 1.36 -0.06 -16.65
N LEU A 67 1.41 0.65 -15.51
CA LEU A 67 2.38 1.71 -15.28
C LEU A 67 3.83 1.20 -15.33
N ALA A 68 4.09 0.05 -14.73
CA ALA A 68 5.42 -0.57 -14.76
C ALA A 68 5.82 -0.99 -16.17
N ASP A 69 4.91 -1.59 -16.93
CA ASP A 69 5.15 -2.05 -18.31
C ASP A 69 5.53 -0.91 -19.25
N VAL A 70 4.96 0.29 -19.04
CA VAL A 70 5.19 1.46 -19.90
C VAL A 70 6.27 2.40 -19.36
N ALA A 71 6.99 2.06 -18.30
CA ALA A 71 7.94 2.98 -17.65
C ALA A 71 8.96 3.58 -18.64
N GLU A 72 9.47 2.75 -19.54
CA GLU A 72 10.44 3.10 -20.58
C GLU A 72 9.80 3.38 -21.95
N ALA A 73 8.47 3.36 -22.03
CA ALA A 73 7.76 3.62 -23.27
C ALA A 73 7.76 5.12 -23.64
N GLY A 74 7.29 5.41 -24.86
CA GLY A 74 7.14 6.78 -25.35
C GLY A 74 6.16 7.61 -24.51
N PRO A 75 6.25 8.96 -24.54
CA PRO A 75 5.38 9.84 -23.75
C PRO A 75 3.88 9.58 -23.95
N ALA A 76 3.44 9.37 -25.19
CA ALA A 76 2.04 9.09 -25.50
C ALA A 76 1.51 7.83 -24.79
N GLU A 77 2.28 6.74 -24.81
CA GLU A 77 1.87 5.48 -24.18
C GLU A 77 1.84 5.61 -22.64
N ARG A 78 2.83 6.29 -22.06
CA ARG A 78 2.86 6.60 -20.62
C ARG A 78 1.65 7.43 -20.21
N CYS A 79 1.30 8.44 -20.98
CA CYS A 79 0.16 9.30 -20.69
C CYS A 79 -1.19 8.56 -20.74
N VAL A 80 -1.34 7.59 -21.65
CA VAL A 80 -2.50 6.69 -21.64
C VAL A 80 -2.54 5.87 -20.34
N ALA A 81 -1.40 5.32 -19.89
CA ALA A 81 -1.35 4.56 -18.65
C ALA A 81 -1.61 5.43 -17.40
N TYR A 82 -1.10 6.67 -17.37
CA TYR A 82 -1.34 7.61 -16.26
C TYR A 82 -2.83 7.93 -16.13
N ARG A 83 -3.51 8.25 -17.26
CA ARG A 83 -4.96 8.50 -17.28
C ARG A 83 -5.76 7.25 -16.89
N THR A 84 -5.31 6.07 -17.32
CA THR A 84 -5.93 4.80 -16.92
C THR A 84 -5.82 4.56 -15.41
N HIS A 85 -4.66 4.84 -14.82
CA HIS A 85 -4.46 4.70 -13.38
C HIS A 85 -5.28 5.73 -12.58
N LEU A 86 -5.36 6.98 -13.05
CA LEU A 86 -6.21 8.00 -12.43
C LEU A 86 -7.69 7.57 -12.41
N ALA A 87 -8.18 6.97 -13.49
CA ALA A 87 -9.55 6.43 -13.54
C ALA A 87 -9.76 5.24 -12.57
N ALA A 88 -8.73 4.41 -12.34
CA ALA A 88 -8.78 3.35 -11.34
C ALA A 88 -8.85 3.92 -9.90
N ILE A 89 -8.09 4.98 -9.61
CA ILE A 89 -8.18 5.71 -8.34
C ILE A 89 -9.59 6.27 -8.15
N ASP A 90 -10.16 6.91 -9.17
CA ASP A 90 -11.50 7.50 -9.08
C ASP A 90 -12.59 6.45 -8.81
N THR A 91 -12.52 5.32 -9.51
CA THR A 91 -13.42 4.18 -9.29
C THR A 91 -13.34 3.70 -7.83
N ALA A 92 -12.13 3.61 -7.27
CA ALA A 92 -11.93 3.20 -5.90
C ALA A 92 -12.51 4.18 -4.87
N ARG A 93 -12.40 5.50 -5.13
CA ARG A 93 -13.00 6.54 -4.26
C ARG A 93 -14.50 6.34 -4.15
N VAL A 94 -15.16 6.11 -5.27
CA VAL A 94 -16.61 5.88 -5.33
C VAL A 94 -17.00 4.59 -4.61
N VAL A 95 -16.32 3.48 -4.88
CA VAL A 95 -16.64 2.19 -4.28
C VAL A 95 -16.38 2.19 -2.78
N TYR A 96 -15.21 2.62 -2.31
CA TYR A 96 -14.94 2.68 -0.87
C TYR A 96 -15.83 3.71 -0.16
N GLY A 97 -16.11 4.85 -0.80
CA GLY A 97 -17.00 5.87 -0.26
C GLY A 97 -18.43 5.40 -0.06
N SER A 98 -18.90 4.43 -0.84
CA SER A 98 -20.26 3.86 -0.79
C SER A 98 -20.36 2.53 -0.04
N CYS A 99 -19.31 1.71 -0.04
CA CYS A 99 -19.31 0.37 0.56
C CYS A 99 -18.67 0.28 1.95
N MET A 100 -17.87 1.28 2.35
CA MET A 100 -17.26 1.33 3.67
C MET A 100 -17.89 2.43 4.53
N THR A 101 -17.71 2.33 5.84
CA THR A 101 -18.21 3.30 6.81
C THR A 101 -17.19 3.59 7.92
N GLY A 102 -17.33 4.73 8.59
CA GLY A 102 -16.51 5.11 9.75
C GLY A 102 -15.06 5.48 9.39
N PHE A 103 -14.18 5.48 10.39
CA PHE A 103 -12.80 5.94 10.24
C PHE A 103 -12.03 5.25 9.10
N ALA A 104 -12.20 3.93 8.94
CA ALA A 104 -11.52 3.19 7.87
C ALA A 104 -11.93 3.65 6.47
N ARG A 105 -13.20 4.04 6.29
CA ARG A 105 -13.67 4.66 5.03
C ARG A 105 -13.02 6.02 4.83
N ASP A 106 -13.05 6.85 5.87
CA ASP A 106 -12.57 8.23 5.77
C ASP A 106 -11.08 8.30 5.48
N ASP A 107 -10.27 7.47 6.14
CA ASP A 107 -8.85 7.31 5.86
C ASP A 107 -8.62 6.81 4.43
N GLN A 108 -9.27 5.71 4.04
CA GLN A 108 -9.09 5.11 2.72
C GLN A 108 -9.48 6.07 1.58
N VAL A 109 -10.61 6.78 1.70
CA VAL A 109 -11.06 7.75 0.70
C VAL A 109 -10.15 8.98 0.69
N GLY A 110 -9.73 9.48 1.86
CA GLY A 110 -8.82 10.61 1.96
C GLY A 110 -7.46 10.35 1.29
N GLN A 111 -6.90 9.15 1.47
CA GLN A 111 -5.65 8.78 0.80
C GLN A 111 -5.81 8.69 -0.73
N LEU A 112 -6.97 8.24 -1.21
CA LEU A 112 -7.28 8.23 -2.63
C LEU A 112 -7.54 9.62 -3.22
N ASP A 113 -8.12 10.53 -2.44
CA ASP A 113 -8.30 11.93 -2.84
C ASP A 113 -6.94 12.62 -3.07
N LEU A 114 -5.98 12.39 -2.17
CA LEU A 114 -4.60 12.89 -2.31
C LEU A 114 -3.93 12.29 -3.55
N ALA A 115 -3.97 10.97 -3.69
CA ALA A 115 -3.40 10.29 -4.85
C ALA A 115 -4.02 10.78 -6.17
N TYR A 116 -5.33 11.02 -6.20
CA TYR A 116 -6.02 11.55 -7.37
C TYR A 116 -5.48 12.94 -7.76
N SER A 117 -5.30 13.83 -6.78
CA SER A 117 -4.73 15.16 -7.00
C SER A 117 -3.29 15.10 -7.53
N ASP A 118 -2.46 14.22 -6.96
CA ASP A 118 -1.07 14.06 -7.36
C ASP A 118 -0.94 13.51 -8.79
N TRP A 119 -1.78 12.52 -9.14
CA TRP A 119 -1.81 11.97 -10.49
C TRP A 119 -2.36 12.95 -11.52
N ARG A 120 -3.37 13.77 -11.15
CA ARG A 120 -3.85 14.83 -12.02
C ARG A 120 -2.73 15.82 -12.33
N THR A 121 -2.01 16.27 -11.30
CA THR A 121 -0.85 17.17 -11.46
C THR A 121 0.23 16.53 -12.35
N THR A 122 0.54 15.25 -12.13
CA THR A 122 1.50 14.51 -12.96
C THR A 122 1.08 14.46 -14.43
N ILE A 123 -0.22 14.26 -14.71
CA ILE A 123 -0.76 14.25 -16.07
C ILE A 123 -0.67 15.66 -16.67
N ASP A 124 -1.05 16.71 -15.94
CA ASP A 124 -0.98 18.08 -16.42
C ASP A 124 0.47 18.47 -16.80
N ASP A 125 1.45 18.07 -15.98
CA ASP A 125 2.87 18.37 -16.19
C ASP A 125 3.52 17.57 -17.33
N ARG A 126 3.07 16.33 -17.55
CA ARG A 126 3.77 15.35 -18.42
C ARG A 126 3.03 15.01 -19.71
N CYS A 127 1.75 15.32 -19.78
CA CYS A 127 0.83 14.84 -20.81
C CYS A 127 0.04 15.96 -21.48
N SER A 128 0.54 17.19 -21.43
CA SER A 128 0.08 18.27 -22.30
C SER A 128 0.29 17.88 -23.76
N GLU A 129 -0.74 18.12 -24.57
CA GLU A 129 -0.78 17.75 -26.00
C GLU A 129 0.20 18.55 -26.86
#